data_AF-A0A087CX86-F1
#
_entry.id   AF-A0A087CX86-F1
#
_cell.length_a   1.000
_cell.length_b   1.000
_cell.length_c   1.000
_cell.angle_alpha   90.00
_cell.angle_beta   90.00
_cell.angle_gamma   90.00
#
_symmetry.space_group_name_H-M   'P 1'
#
loop_
_entity.id
_entity.type
_entity.pdbx_description
1 polymer ?
#
loop_
_entity_poly.entity_id
_entity_poly.type
_entity_poly.pdbx_seq_one_letter_code
_entity_poly.pdbx_strand_id
1 'polypeptide(L)' 'MPNQILQVDENMLETKLDRLVSEKVEQLLNAMLDAEADEITGAARYERSGERRAYRAGHYERN' A
#
# COMPACT_ATOMS: atom_id res chain seq x y z
N MET A 1 2.68 -0.67 -46.08
CA MET A 1 3.57 -1.10 -44.98
C MET A 1 3.29 -0.18 -43.79
N PRO A 2 2.64 -0.62 -42.71
CA PRO A 2 2.52 0.22 -41.53
C PRO A 2 3.88 0.25 -40.83
N ASN A 3 4.50 1.42 -40.85
CA ASN A 3 5.79 1.72 -40.23
C ASN A 3 5.53 2.01 -38.75
N GLN A 4 5.33 0.97 -37.94
CA GLN A 4 5.09 1.16 -36.51
C GLN A 4 6.43 1.44 -35.81
N ILE A 5 6.69 2.72 -35.57
CA ILE A 5 7.96 3.29 -35.04
C ILE A 5 8.28 2.80 -33.61
N LEU A 6 7.30 2.22 -32.90
CA LEU A 6 7.43 1.68 -31.55
C LEU A 6 6.84 0.26 -31.49
N GLN A 7 7.68 -0.73 -31.20
CA GLN A 7 7.23 -2.07 -30.84
C GLN A 7 7.02 -2.12 -29.32
N VAL A 8 5.78 -2.42 -28.92
CA VAL A 8 5.44 -2.66 -27.52
C VAL A 8 5.44 -4.17 -27.31
N ASP A 9 6.21 -4.61 -26.32
CA ASP A 9 6.11 -5.97 -25.81
C ASP A 9 4.92 -6.02 -24.84
N GLU A 10 3.80 -6.54 -25.31
CA GLU A 10 2.55 -6.63 -24.56
C GLU A 10 2.70 -7.49 -23.30
N ASN A 11 3.38 -8.64 -23.38
CA ASN A 11 3.61 -9.51 -22.24
C ASN A 11 4.43 -8.81 -21.15
N MET A 12 5.46 -8.07 -21.55
CA MET A 12 6.29 -7.30 -20.63
C MET A 12 5.51 -6.16 -19.98
N LEU A 13 4.63 -5.49 -20.74
CA LEU A 13 3.77 -4.43 -20.22
C LEU A 13 2.77 -4.97 -19.19
N GLU A 14 2.05 -6.04 -19.52
CA GLU A 14 1.07 -6.68 -18.64
C GLU A 14 1.72 -7.13 -17.32
N THR A 15 2.86 -7.82 -17.39
CA THR A 15 3.58 -8.29 -16.19
C THR A 15 4.02 -7.12 -15.28
N LYS A 16 4.50 -6.02 -15.87
CA LYS A 16 4.90 -4.85 -15.09
C LYS A 16 3.70 -4.13 -14.48
N LEU A 17 2.60 -4.04 -15.23
CA LEU A 17 1.38 -3.42 -14.76
C LEU A 17 0.78 -4.21 -13.60
N ASP A 18 0.70 -5.54 -13.70
CA ASP A 18 0.21 -6.42 -12.64
C ASP A 18 1.02 -6.27 -11.35
N ARG A 19 2.36 -6.23 -11.49
CA ARG A 19 3.25 -5.99 -10.35
C ARG A 19 2.98 -4.63 -9.72
N LEU A 20 2.91 -3.58 -10.53
CA LEU A 20 2.68 -2.21 -10.04
C LEU A 20 1.32 -2.10 -9.33
N VAL A 21 0.28 -2.70 -9.90
CA VAL A 21 -1.06 -2.72 -9.30
C VAL A 21 -1.02 -3.43 -7.96
N SER A 22 -0.40 -4.61 -7.89
CA SER A 22 -0.29 -5.39 -6.64
C SER A 22 0.45 -4.61 -5.55
N GLU A 23 1.60 -4.02 -5.87
CA GLU A 23 2.37 -3.19 -4.94
C GLU A 23 1.57 -1.97 -4.46
N LYS A 24 0.80 -1.33 -5.35
CA LYS A 24 -0.01 -0.16 -4.99
C LYS A 24 -1.21 -0.51 -4.14
N VAL A 25 -1.88 -1.63 -4.42
CA VAL A 25 -2.99 -2.14 -3.61
C VAL A 25 -2.50 -2.45 -2.19
N GLU A 26 -1.35 -3.11 -2.06
CA GLU A 26 -0.75 -3.41 -0.75
C GLU A 26 -0.40 -2.13 0.02
N GLN A 27 0.26 -1.16 -0.64
CA GLN A 27 0.58 0.14 -0.04
C GLN A 27 -0.67 0.87 0.46
N LEU A 28 -1.73 0.89 -0.35
CA LEU A 28 -2.98 1.55 -0.01
C LEU A 28 -3.67 0.88 1.18
N LEU A 29 -3.74 -0.46 1.17
CA LEU A 29 -4.35 -1.22 2.26
C LEU A 29 -3.60 -0.99 3.58
N ASN A 30 -2.27 -1.02 3.55
CA ASN A 30 -1.46 -0.74 4.73
C ASN A 30 -1.66 0.68 5.27
N ALA A 31 -1.81 1.67 4.38
CA ALA A 31 -2.12 3.04 4.79
C ALA A 31 -3.50 3.17 5.44
N MET A 32 -4.51 2.46 4.92
CA MET A 32 -5.85 2.42 5.52
C MET A 32 -5.82 1.77 6.92
N LEU A 33 -5.10 0.66 7.08
CA LEU A 33 -4.93 0.00 8.38
C LEU A 33 -4.17 0.86 9.38
N ASP A 34 -3.17 1.62 8.92
CA ASP A 34 -2.46 2.57 9.76
C ASP A 34 -3.38 3.71 10.25
N ALA A 35 -4.27 4.21 9.38
CA ALA A 35 -5.26 5.22 9.75
C ALA A 35 -6.31 4.68 10.73
N GLU A 36 -6.83 3.47 10.50
CA GLU A 36 -7.76 2.81 11.42
C GLU A 36 -7.12 2.60 12.81
N ALA A 37 -5.83 2.24 12.85
CA ALA A 37 -5.11 2.12 14.11
C ALA A 37 -4.97 3.46 14.84
N ASP A 38 -4.81 4.58 14.14
CA ASP A 38 -4.79 5.91 14.74
C ASP A 38 -6.16 6.25 15.33
N GLU A 39 -7.26 5.91 14.65
CA GLU A 39 -8.62 6.12 15.15
C GLU A 39 -8.91 5.28 16.41
N ILE A 40 -8.53 4.00 16.40
CA ILE A 40 -8.71 3.08 17.55
C ILE A 40 -7.89 3.54 18.75
N THR A 41 -6.62 3.89 18.53
CA THR A 41 -5.73 4.30 19.62
C THR A 41 -5.99 5.73 20.07
N GLY A 42 -6.64 6.57 19.25
CA GLY A 42 -6.87 7.98 19.50
C GLY A 42 -5.60 8.83 19.43
N ALA A 43 -4.54 8.33 18.77
CA ALA A 43 -3.25 9.00 18.66
C ALA A 43 -2.42 8.42 17.52
N ALA A 44 -1.66 9.26 16.82
CA ALA A 44 -0.73 8.83 15.79
C ALA A 44 0.42 7.98 16.36
N ARG A 45 1.14 7.29 15.46
CA ARG A 45 2.34 6.51 15.82
C ARG A 45 3.38 7.41 16.52
N TYR A 46 3.79 7.00 17.71
CA TYR A 46 4.72 7.72 18.59
C TYR A 46 4.27 9.10 19.10
N GLU A 47 3.05 9.53 18.80
CA GLU A 47 2.50 10.76 19.36
C GLU A 47 2.44 10.68 20.90
N ARG A 48 2.63 11.77 21.61
CA ARG A 48 2.40 11.81 23.06
C ARG A 48 1.06 12.49 23.31
N SER A 49 0.01 11.69 23.48
CA SER A 49 -1.34 12.15 23.76
C SER A 49 -1.86 11.51 25.05
N GLY A 50 -2.51 12.32 25.90
CA GLY A 50 -3.22 11.85 27.10
C GLY A 50 -4.50 11.10 26.77
N GLU A 51 -5.03 11.27 25.55
CA GLU A 51 -6.25 10.62 25.06
C GLU A 51 -5.98 9.21 24.50
N ARG A 52 -4.72 8.74 24.49
CA ARG A 52 -4.35 7.43 23.94
C ARG A 52 -5.05 6.31 24.71
N ARG A 53 -5.82 5.50 23.98
CA ARG A 53 -6.63 4.39 24.53
C ARG A 53 -5.96 3.03 24.41
N ALA A 54 -5.05 2.85 23.44
CA ALA A 54 -4.39 1.59 23.17
C ALA A 54 -2.98 1.77 22.56
N TYR A 55 -2.23 0.68 22.45
CA TYR A 55 -0.89 0.65 21.88
C TYR A 55 -0.81 -0.31 20.69
N ARG A 56 0.02 0.04 19.70
CA ARG A 56 0.28 -0.78 18.51
C ARG A 56 1.22 -1.94 18.86
N ALA A 57 0.86 -3.17 18.50
CA ALA A 57 1.61 -4.39 18.79
C ALA A 57 2.44 -4.89 17.59
N GLY A 58 3.17 -4.00 16.92
CA GLY A 58 4.01 -4.35 15.77
C GLY A 58 3.22 -4.57 14.47
N HIS A 59 3.75 -5.41 13.57
CA HIS A 59 3.14 -5.79 12.30
C HIS A 59 3.29 -7.30 12.09
N TYR A 60 2.49 -7.87 11.17
CA TYR A 60 2.60 -9.26 10.73
C TYR A 60 2.37 -9.36 9.23
N GLU A 61 2.99 -10.34 8.59
CA GLU A 61 2.78 -10.65 7.18
C GLU A 61 1.51 -11.49 6.99
N ARG A 62 0.79 -11.25 5.89
CA ARG A 62 -0.37 -12.05 5.48
C ARG A 62 -0.05 -12.75 4.16
N ASN A 63 -0.34 -14.06 4.10
CA ASN A 63 -0.25 -14.87 2.89
C ASN A 63 -1.51 -14.74 2.05
#